data_AF-A0A2T1E4P4-F1
#
_entry.id   AF-A0A2T1E4P4-F1
#
_cell.length_a   1.000
_cell.length_b   1.000
_cell.length_c   1.000
_cell.angle_alpha   90.00
_cell.angle_beta   90.00
_cell.angle_gamma   90.00
#
_symmetry.space_group_name_H-M   'P 1'
#
loop_
_entity.id
_entity.type
_entity.pdbx_description
1 polymer ?
#
loop_
_entity_poly.entity_id
_entity_poly.type
_entity_poly.pdbx_seq_one_letter_code
_entity_poly.pdbx_strand_id
1 'polypeptide(L)'
;MKPKRSKFLLLALLNSLADFDGELSEQAIELLDELKTRSDRVPPLYADVFLLPHAATCSDLVVRITSLSQEQVAIASYAFQIFRFYEQILRANPGDSSPQQKAAYESQIERVRLSVARTKAALAESLG
;
A
#
# COMPACT_ATOMS: atom_id res chain seq x y z
N MET A 1 5.90 -21.61 15.35
CA MET A 1 6.93 -20.87 14.57
C MET A 1 6.40 -20.47 13.19
N LYS A 2 5.63 -19.38 13.03
CA LYS A 2 5.14 -18.92 11.71
C LYS A 2 5.02 -17.38 11.46
N PRO A 3 5.05 -16.45 12.45
CA PRO A 3 4.74 -15.04 12.16
C PRO A 3 5.85 -14.26 11.43
N LYS A 4 7.08 -14.80 11.36
CA LYS A 4 8.16 -14.16 10.59
C LYS A 4 7.94 -14.31 9.08
N ARG A 5 7.66 -15.53 8.59
CA ARG A 5 7.36 -15.80 7.16
C ARG A 5 6.14 -15.02 6.66
N SER A 6 5.13 -14.85 7.51
CA SER A 6 3.88 -14.17 7.15
C SER A 6 4.04 -12.68 6.82
N LYS A 7 4.91 -11.97 7.56
CA LYS A 7 5.20 -10.56 7.30
C LYS A 7 5.99 -10.37 6.00
N PHE A 8 6.83 -11.34 5.62
CA PHE A 8 7.59 -11.31 4.37
C PHE A 8 6.71 -11.52 3.14
N LEU A 9 5.70 -12.40 3.19
CA LEU A 9 4.81 -12.65 2.06
C LEU A 9 3.94 -11.44 1.71
N LEU A 10 3.32 -10.81 2.72
CA LEU A 10 2.53 -9.59 2.47
C LEU A 10 3.42 -8.47 1.92
N LEU A 11 4.60 -8.27 2.51
CA LEU A 11 5.54 -7.26 2.03
C LEU A 11 6.03 -7.57 0.60
N ALA A 12 6.23 -8.84 0.26
CA ALA A 12 6.63 -9.26 -1.08
C ALA A 12 5.53 -8.99 -2.11
N LEU A 13 4.26 -9.31 -1.80
CA LEU A 13 3.13 -8.99 -2.69
C LEU A 13 3.07 -7.49 -2.92
N LEU A 14 3.15 -6.74 -1.83
CA LEU A 14 3.06 -5.29 -1.86
C LEU A 14 4.21 -4.63 -2.62
N ASN A 15 5.44 -5.17 -2.54
CA ASN A 15 6.55 -4.74 -3.38
C ASN A 15 6.26 -5.08 -4.86
N SER A 16 5.77 -6.28 -5.14
CA SER A 16 5.45 -6.68 -6.51
C SER A 16 4.32 -5.84 -7.12
N LEU A 17 3.35 -5.40 -6.30
CA LEU A 17 2.31 -4.47 -6.72
C LEU A 17 2.87 -3.06 -6.90
N ALA A 18 3.84 -2.64 -6.07
CA ALA A 18 4.52 -1.37 -6.28
C ALA A 18 5.21 -1.33 -7.65
N ASP A 19 5.76 -2.43 -8.15
CA ASP A 19 6.44 -2.47 -9.45
C ASP A 19 5.48 -2.74 -10.63
N PHE A 20 4.17 -2.59 -10.43
CA PHE A 20 3.13 -2.88 -11.43
C PHE A 20 2.93 -1.74 -12.43
N ASP A 21 3.25 -1.99 -13.71
CA ASP A 21 3.03 -1.06 -14.83
C ASP A 21 1.90 -1.50 -15.79
N GLY A 22 1.10 -2.53 -15.45
CA GLY A 22 -0.09 -2.87 -16.25
C GLY A 22 -0.63 -4.30 -16.07
N GLU A 23 0.23 -5.30 -15.96
CA GLU A 23 -0.17 -6.70 -15.74
C GLU A 23 0.45 -7.29 -14.48
N LEU A 24 -0.30 -8.16 -13.79
CA LEU A 24 0.17 -8.77 -12.55
C LEU A 24 1.26 -9.76 -12.94
N SER A 25 2.45 -9.58 -12.37
CA SER A 25 3.54 -10.53 -12.59
C SER A 25 3.15 -11.92 -12.09
N GLU A 26 3.72 -12.97 -12.70
CA GLU A 26 3.54 -14.35 -12.20
C GLU A 26 3.87 -14.45 -10.71
N GLN A 27 4.90 -13.72 -10.27
CA GLN A 27 5.26 -13.61 -8.85
C GLN A 27 4.14 -13.01 -7.99
N ALA A 28 3.49 -11.94 -8.45
CA ALA A 28 2.34 -11.37 -7.74
C ALA A 28 1.19 -12.38 -7.64
N ILE A 29 0.94 -13.14 -8.70
CA ILE A 29 -0.10 -14.18 -8.75
C ILE A 29 0.18 -15.30 -7.75
N GLU A 30 1.42 -15.81 -7.71
CA GLU A 30 1.84 -16.82 -6.73
C GLU A 30 1.67 -16.31 -5.29
N LEU A 31 2.08 -15.07 -5.04
CA LEU A 31 1.95 -14.45 -3.71
C LEU A 31 0.49 -14.24 -3.31
N LEU A 32 -0.39 -13.87 -4.25
CA LEU A 32 -1.84 -13.81 -4.02
C LEU A 32 -2.38 -15.20 -3.65
N ASP A 33 -1.96 -16.25 -4.34
CA ASP A 33 -2.39 -17.62 -4.05
C ASP A 33 -1.96 -18.09 -2.65
N GLU A 34 -0.73 -17.75 -2.25
CA GLU A 34 -0.23 -18.03 -0.91
C GLU A 34 -0.94 -17.21 0.18
N LEU A 35 -1.37 -15.98 -0.12
CA LEU A 35 -2.05 -15.09 0.81
C LEU A 35 -3.55 -15.39 0.96
N LYS A 36 -4.19 -16.03 -0.03
CA LYS A 36 -5.66 -16.25 -0.07
C LYS A 36 -6.20 -17.02 1.14
N THR A 37 -5.38 -17.88 1.74
CA THR A 37 -5.77 -18.73 2.89
C THR A 37 -5.41 -18.12 4.24
N ARG A 38 -4.87 -16.90 4.27
CA ARG A 38 -4.26 -16.34 5.49
C ARG A 38 -5.18 -15.32 6.15
N SER A 39 -5.35 -15.48 7.47
CA SER A 39 -6.23 -14.66 8.32
C SER A 39 -5.46 -13.56 9.09
N ASP A 40 -4.18 -13.36 8.81
CA ASP A 40 -3.41 -12.26 9.38
C ASP A 40 -4.05 -10.92 8.98
N ARG A 41 -4.10 -9.96 9.92
CA ARG A 41 -4.61 -8.62 9.61
C ARG A 41 -3.67 -7.86 8.68
N VAL A 42 -4.27 -7.13 7.76
CA VAL A 42 -3.56 -6.20 6.89
C VAL A 42 -3.26 -4.93 7.69
N PRO A 43 -2.04 -4.37 7.61
CA PRO A 43 -1.73 -3.07 8.18
C PRO A 43 -2.75 -2.00 7.73
N PRO A 44 -3.24 -1.12 8.63
CA PRO A 44 -4.31 -0.17 8.34
C PRO A 44 -4.05 0.70 7.10
N LEU A 45 -2.79 1.08 6.87
CA LEU A 45 -2.37 1.85 5.69
C LEU A 45 -2.70 1.14 4.37
N TYR A 46 -2.56 -0.18 4.34
CA TYR A 46 -2.81 -0.97 3.13
C TYR A 46 -4.29 -1.31 3.00
N ALA A 47 -4.99 -1.53 4.11
CA ALA A 47 -6.44 -1.63 4.09
C ALA A 47 -7.06 -0.36 3.50
N ASP A 48 -6.56 0.81 3.90
CA ASP A 48 -6.94 2.11 3.38
C ASP A 48 -6.71 2.28 1.87
N VAL A 49 -5.61 1.74 1.33
CA VAL A 49 -5.32 1.79 -0.11
C VAL A 49 -6.35 1.01 -0.90
N PHE A 50 -6.75 -0.17 -0.43
CA PHE A 50 -7.68 -1.05 -1.14
C PHE A 50 -9.16 -0.82 -0.76
N LEU A 51 -9.43 0.24 0.00
CA LEU A 51 -10.75 0.59 0.56
C LEU A 51 -11.37 -0.56 1.38
N LEU A 52 -10.55 -1.20 2.20
CA LEU A 52 -10.93 -2.28 3.09
C LEU A 52 -11.12 -1.77 4.53
N PRO A 53 -11.99 -2.41 5.33
CA PRO A 53 -12.08 -2.14 6.76
C PRO A 53 -10.73 -2.36 7.46
N HIS A 54 -10.41 -1.62 8.53
CA HIS A 54 -9.16 -1.82 9.30
C HIS A 54 -9.07 -3.18 10.01
N ALA A 55 -10.18 -3.92 10.06
CA ALA A 55 -10.22 -5.30 10.54
C ALA A 55 -9.88 -6.34 9.45
N ALA A 56 -9.70 -5.91 8.20
CA ALA A 56 -9.48 -6.78 7.05
C ALA A 56 -8.22 -7.64 7.19
N THR A 57 -8.34 -8.85 6.65
CA THR A 57 -7.31 -9.87 6.63
C THR A 57 -6.59 -9.91 5.27
N CYS A 58 -5.47 -10.63 5.20
CA CYS A 58 -4.76 -10.88 3.95
C CYS A 58 -5.68 -11.56 2.92
N SER A 59 -6.57 -12.46 3.35
CA SER A 59 -7.57 -13.09 2.48
C SER A 59 -8.53 -12.04 1.89
N ASP A 60 -9.03 -11.11 2.71
CA ASP A 60 -9.91 -10.02 2.23
C ASP A 60 -9.19 -9.14 1.21
N LEU A 61 -7.89 -8.88 1.42
CA LEU A 61 -7.06 -8.15 0.47
C LEU A 61 -6.89 -8.88 -0.86
N VAL A 62 -6.66 -10.19 -0.83
CA VAL A 62 -6.57 -11.00 -2.06
C VAL A 62 -7.90 -10.96 -2.81
N VAL A 63 -9.02 -11.21 -2.13
CA VAL A 63 -10.36 -11.12 -2.72
C VAL A 63 -10.56 -9.76 -3.37
N ARG A 64 -10.18 -8.69 -2.65
CA ARG A 64 -10.28 -7.33 -3.16
C ARG A 64 -9.47 -7.14 -4.44
N ILE A 65 -8.17 -7.44 -4.44
CA ILE A 65 -7.29 -7.28 -5.61
C ILE A 65 -7.82 -8.08 -6.80
N THR A 66 -8.26 -9.32 -6.59
CA THR A 66 -8.80 -10.17 -7.68
C THR A 66 -10.14 -9.70 -8.22
N SER A 67 -10.87 -8.86 -7.48
CA SER A 67 -12.13 -8.26 -7.94
C SER A 67 -11.94 -6.98 -8.76
N LEU A 68 -10.74 -6.41 -8.77
CA LEU A 68 -10.43 -5.16 -9.45
C LEU A 68 -10.09 -5.41 -10.93
N SER A 69 -10.40 -4.43 -11.77
CA SER A 69 -9.84 -4.35 -13.12
C SER A 69 -8.33 -4.07 -13.07
N GLN A 70 -7.61 -4.35 -14.17
CA GLN A 70 -6.18 -4.01 -14.26
C GLN A 70 -5.90 -2.52 -14.02
N GLU A 71 -6.78 -1.64 -14.51
CA GLU A 71 -6.69 -0.19 -14.28
C GLU A 71 -6.84 0.17 -12.80
N GLN A 72 -7.82 -0.43 -12.12
CA GLN A 72 -8.02 -0.23 -10.67
C GLN A 72 -6.84 -0.76 -9.84
N VAL A 73 -6.27 -1.90 -10.24
CA VAL A 73 -5.05 -2.44 -9.62
C VAL A 73 -3.88 -1.46 -9.83
N ALA A 74 -3.71 -0.90 -11.03
CA ALA A 74 -2.67 0.10 -11.31
C ALA A 74 -2.81 1.34 -10.40
N ILE A 75 -4.03 1.88 -10.28
CA ILE A 75 -4.32 3.03 -9.42
C ILE A 75 -4.02 2.72 -7.95
N ALA A 76 -4.45 1.54 -7.46
CA ALA A 76 -4.18 1.11 -6.09
C ALA A 76 -2.68 0.88 -5.83
N SER A 77 -1.96 0.30 -6.78
CA SER A 77 -0.51 0.11 -6.75
C SER A 77 0.24 1.44 -6.70
N TYR A 78 -0.18 2.43 -7.50
CA TYR A 78 0.38 3.78 -7.45
C TYR A 78 0.10 4.48 -6.11
N ALA A 79 -1.12 4.34 -5.58
CA ALA A 79 -1.45 4.84 -4.25
C ALA A 79 -0.51 4.23 -3.19
N PHE A 80 -0.32 2.91 -3.27
CA PHE A 80 0.55 2.16 -2.38
C PHE A 80 2.00 2.66 -2.40
N GLN A 81 2.56 2.92 -3.58
CA GLN A 81 3.92 3.49 -3.72
C GLN A 81 4.04 4.83 -2.98
N ILE A 82 3.09 5.75 -3.17
CA ILE A 82 3.07 7.06 -2.50
C ILE A 82 3.01 6.88 -0.98
N PHE A 83 2.15 5.97 -0.50
CA PHE A 83 2.01 5.68 0.92
C PHE A 83 3.28 5.07 1.54
N ARG A 84 4.00 4.21 0.81
CA ARG A 84 5.30 3.71 1.28
C ARG A 84 6.35 4.79 1.36
N PHE A 85 6.41 5.65 0.35
CA PHE A 85 7.31 6.80 0.36
C PHE A 85 7.02 7.71 1.54
N TYR A 86 5.74 7.95 1.85
CA TYR A 86 5.32 8.67 3.05
C TYR A 86 5.83 8.02 4.34
N GLU A 87 5.64 6.71 4.49
CA GLU A 87 6.07 5.98 5.68
C GLU A 87 7.59 6.04 5.86
N GLN A 88 8.35 5.99 4.77
CA GLN A 88 9.81 6.15 4.79
C GLN A 88 10.22 7.54 5.26
N ILE A 89 9.57 8.60 4.75
CA ILE A 89 9.80 9.97 5.23
C ILE A 89 9.46 10.08 6.71
N LEU A 90 8.32 9.55 7.16
CA LEU A 90 7.93 9.58 8.57
C LEU A 90 8.92 8.86 9.50
N ARG A 91 9.50 7.74 9.04
CA ARG A 91 10.49 6.97 9.81
C ARG A 91 11.87 7.63 9.81
N ALA A 92 12.20 8.44 8.81
CA ALA A 92 13.38 9.30 8.81
C ALA A 92 13.17 10.43 9.82
N ASN A 93 13.31 10.09 11.10
CA ASN A 93 13.03 10.97 12.23
C ASN A 93 13.95 12.20 12.19
N PRO A 94 13.44 13.44 12.08
CA PRO A 94 14.26 14.64 11.94
C PRO A 94 14.83 15.14 13.29
N GLY A 95 15.08 14.23 14.25
CA GLY A 95 15.36 14.53 15.65
C GLY A 95 16.45 15.57 15.93
N ASP A 96 17.40 15.74 15.00
CA ASP A 96 18.51 16.71 15.06
C ASP A 96 18.57 17.65 13.84
N SER A 97 17.42 18.02 13.28
CA SER A 97 17.37 18.82 12.04
C SER A 97 17.30 20.32 12.30
N SER A 98 17.98 21.12 11.46
CA SER A 98 17.87 22.58 11.49
C SER A 98 16.42 23.05 11.20
N PRO A 99 16.03 24.29 11.58
CA PRO A 99 14.68 24.81 11.31
C PRO A 99 14.27 24.75 9.82
N GLN A 100 15.24 24.92 8.91
CA GLN A 100 15.01 24.83 7.47
C GLN A 100 14.73 23.40 7.00
N GLN A 101 15.42 22.41 7.57
CA GLN A 101 15.17 20.99 7.29
C GLN A 101 13.81 20.55 7.82
N LYS A 102 13.40 21.05 9.00
CA LYS A 102 12.07 20.79 9.55
C LYS A 102 10.96 21.36 8.66
N ALA A 103 11.09 22.60 8.19
CA ALA A 103 10.13 23.20 7.27
C ALA A 103 10.06 22.47 5.92
N ALA A 104 11.20 22.05 5.37
CA ALA A 104 11.26 21.25 4.14
C ALA A 104 10.58 19.88 4.33
N TYR A 105 10.80 19.23 5.47
CA TYR A 105 10.15 17.97 5.84
C TYR A 105 8.62 18.13 5.94
N GLU A 106 8.14 19.13 6.67
CA GLU A 106 6.70 19.41 6.80
C GLU A 106 6.05 19.70 5.44
N SER A 107 6.74 20.44 4.57
CA SER A 107 6.29 20.67 3.18
C SER A 107 6.23 19.40 2.33
N GLN A 108 7.18 18.47 2.50
CA GLN A 108 7.14 17.18 1.82
C GLN A 108 6.02 16.30 2.34
N ILE A 109 5.84 16.24 3.66
CA ILE A 109 4.73 15.53 4.32
C ILE A 109 3.38 16.03 3.79
N GLU A 110 3.19 17.33 3.66
CA GLU A 110 1.93 17.89 3.18
C GLU A 110 1.66 17.58 1.70
N ARG A 111 2.69 17.67 0.84
CA ARG A 111 2.58 17.24 -0.56
C ARG A 111 2.18 15.78 -0.69
N VAL A 112 2.78 14.92 0.13
CA VAL A 112 2.47 13.49 0.12
C VAL A 112 1.05 13.21 0.62
N ARG A 113 0.58 13.90 1.68
CA ARG A 113 -0.82 13.79 2.13
C ARG A 113 -1.82 14.18 1.05
N LEU A 114 -1.56 15.26 0.31
CA LEU A 114 -2.38 15.67 -0.81
C LEU A 114 -2.38 14.63 -1.94
N SER A 115 -1.21 14.07 -2.27
CA SER A 115 -1.09 13.01 -3.28
C SER A 115 -1.90 11.77 -2.87
N VAL A 116 -1.76 11.35 -1.61
CA VAL A 116 -2.54 10.26 -1.02
C VAL A 116 -4.04 10.50 -1.13
N ALA A 117 -4.51 11.70 -0.75
CA ALA A 117 -5.93 12.03 -0.77
C ALA A 117 -6.50 12.00 -2.19
N ARG A 118 -5.74 12.51 -3.17
CA ARG A 118 -6.12 12.47 -4.59
C ARG A 118 -6.19 11.05 -5.13
N THR A 119 -5.20 10.22 -4.84
CA THR A 119 -5.21 8.84 -5.35
C THR A 119 -6.31 8.01 -4.67
N LYS A 120 -6.58 8.24 -3.38
CA LYS A 120 -7.75 7.64 -2.70
C LYS A 120 -9.06 8.06 -3.36
N ALA A 121 -9.22 9.33 -3.71
CA ALA A 121 -10.41 9.82 -4.42
C ALA A 121 -10.54 9.19 -5.81
N ALA A 122 -9.46 9.17 -6.60
CA ALA A 122 -9.46 8.56 -7.94
C ALA A 122 -9.79 7.06 -7.89
N LEU A 123 -9.27 6.33 -6.90
CA LEU A 123 -9.63 4.93 -6.71
C LEU A 123 -11.10 4.77 -6.32
N ALA A 124 -11.61 5.59 -5.40
CA ALA A 124 -13.01 5.55 -5.00
C ALA A 124 -13.95 5.86 -6.17
N GLU A 125 -13.61 6.82 -7.03
CA GLU A 125 -14.33 7.15 -8.26
C GLU A 125 -14.30 6.00 -9.27
N SER A 126 -13.14 5.36 -9.44
CA SER A 126 -12.97 4.21 -10.34
C SER A 126 -13.78 2.97 -9.90
N LEU A 127 -14.15 2.89 -8.62
CA LEU A 127 -14.89 1.76 -8.03
C LEU A 127 -16.41 1.96 -7.95
N GLY A 128 -16.90 3.16 -8.24
CA GLY A 128 -18.34 3.51 -8.28
C GLY A 128 -18.92 3.39 -9.68
#